data_AF-A0A7C7NSH8-F1
#
_entry.id   AF-A0A7C7NSH8-F1
#
_cell.length_a   1.000
_cell.length_b   1.000
_cell.length_c   1.000
_cell.angle_alpha   90.00
_cell.angle_beta   90.00
_cell.angle_gamma   90.00
#
_symmetry.space_group_name_H-M   'P 1'
#
loop_
_entity.id
_entity.type
_entity.pdbx_description
1 polymer ?
#
loop_
_entity_poly.entity_id
_entity_poly.type
_entity_poly.pdbx_seq_one_letter_code
_entity_poly.pdbx_strand_id
1 'polypeptide(L)'
;MGGGSLDAFAPHVSSCRRDLRVLVEVRVQSLWLDGSTNTPVVILRELAGERVLPIWIGPGEASAIATELAAMEFARPLTHDLLCAVMKGLGGTLEKVVISRVEESTYYAELLVHRNGEMISMDARPSDSIAIALRADASIFAHEELLEVAEDEKSAEFPLSGEGLTPSSNVMGPDELEEHLRRLNPEDFGRFIP
;
A
#
# COMPACT_ATOMS: atom_id res chain seq x y z
N MET A 1 18.40 -39.51 14.73
CA MET A 1 17.20 -39.55 13.86
C MET A 1 16.49 -38.22 14.04
N GLY A 2 16.16 -37.54 12.93
CA GLY A 2 15.39 -36.28 12.94
C GLY A 2 16.15 -35.07 12.40
N GLY A 3 16.68 -35.13 11.17
CA GLY A 3 17.05 -33.93 10.41
C GLY A 3 15.78 -33.34 9.79
N GLY A 4 15.32 -32.20 10.31
CA GLY A 4 14.25 -31.42 9.72
C GLY A 4 14.76 -30.68 8.48
N SER A 5 14.14 -30.98 7.34
CA SER A 5 14.33 -30.28 6.06
C SER A 5 14.07 -28.78 6.23
N LEU A 6 15.05 -27.96 5.81
CA LEU A 6 14.97 -26.51 5.71
C LEU A 6 14.69 -26.12 4.25
N ASP A 7 13.64 -26.68 3.64
CA ASP A 7 13.22 -26.34 2.27
C ASP A 7 11.92 -25.50 2.28
N ALA A 8 11.93 -24.34 2.95
CA ALA A 8 10.71 -23.53 3.12
C ALA A 8 10.82 -22.05 2.74
N PHE A 9 11.84 -21.62 2.00
CA PHE A 9 11.94 -20.25 1.46
C PHE A 9 12.73 -20.23 0.14
N ALA A 10 12.34 -21.06 -0.84
CA ALA A 10 12.82 -20.86 -2.20
C ALA A 10 12.05 -19.67 -2.80
N PRO A 11 12.73 -18.56 -3.20
CA PRO A 11 12.05 -17.51 -3.95
C PRO A 11 11.44 -18.14 -5.20
N HIS A 12 10.16 -17.88 -5.43
CA HIS A 12 9.54 -18.31 -6.68
C HIS A 12 10.13 -17.43 -7.78
N VAL A 13 11.23 -17.90 -8.38
CA VAL A 13 11.85 -17.28 -9.56
C VAL A 13 10.91 -17.57 -10.73
N SER A 14 9.82 -16.82 -10.79
CA SER A 14 8.93 -16.80 -11.92
C SER A 14 9.73 -16.27 -13.10
N SER A 15 10.06 -17.16 -14.03
CA SER A 15 10.54 -16.83 -15.36
C SER A 15 9.68 -15.69 -15.89
N CYS A 16 10.29 -14.52 -16.07
CA CYS A 16 9.67 -13.33 -16.62
C CYS A 16 9.15 -13.66 -18.02
N ARG A 17 7.92 -14.18 -18.09
CA ARG A 17 7.14 -14.22 -19.31
C ARG A 17 6.98 -12.76 -19.71
N ARG A 18 7.33 -12.45 -20.96
CA ARG A 18 7.00 -11.16 -21.54
C ARG A 18 5.49 -11.08 -21.65
N ASP A 19 4.82 -10.71 -20.57
CA ASP A 19 3.46 -10.21 -20.63
C ASP A 19 3.53 -8.91 -21.44
N LEU A 20 3.08 -8.98 -22.70
CA LEU A 20 2.91 -7.84 -23.60
C LEU A 20 1.73 -6.96 -23.17
N ARG A 21 1.47 -6.89 -21.87
CA ARG A 21 0.42 -6.05 -21.28
C ARG A 21 1.00 -4.67 -21.07
N VAL A 22 0.23 -3.65 -21.46
CA VAL A 22 0.63 -2.26 -21.32
C VAL A 22 0.73 -1.92 -19.83
N LEU A 23 1.85 -1.32 -19.44
CA LEU A 23 2.09 -0.84 -18.08
C LEU A 23 2.00 0.69 -18.09
N VAL A 24 1.23 1.21 -17.15
CA VAL A 24 1.03 2.65 -16.95
C VAL A 24 1.71 3.04 -15.65
N GLU A 25 2.55 4.07 -15.72
CA GLU A 25 3.14 4.64 -14.51
C GLU A 25 2.09 5.44 -13.73
N VAL A 26 2.01 5.16 -12.44
CA VAL A 26 1.06 5.76 -11.52
C VAL A 26 1.79 6.34 -10.31
N ARG A 27 1.16 7.30 -9.64
CA ARG A 27 1.64 7.85 -8.38
C ARG A 27 0.55 7.84 -7.33
N VAL A 28 0.94 7.79 -6.07
CA VAL A 28 -0.01 7.99 -4.97
C VAL A 28 -0.47 9.44 -5.00
N GLN A 29 -1.76 9.65 -5.25
CA GLN A 29 -2.37 10.97 -5.25
C GLN A 29 -2.82 11.38 -3.86
N SER A 30 -3.49 10.47 -3.14
CA SER A 30 -4.10 10.76 -1.84
C SER A 30 -4.55 9.49 -1.12
N LEU A 31 -4.74 9.61 0.20
CA LEU A 31 -5.40 8.62 1.06
C LEU A 31 -6.73 9.17 1.56
N TRP A 32 -7.78 8.38 1.44
CA TRP A 32 -9.16 8.76 1.77
C TRP A 32 -9.72 7.75 2.78
N LEU A 33 -10.80 8.13 3.46
CA LEU A 33 -11.64 7.20 4.21
C LEU A 33 -12.97 7.04 3.47
N ASP A 34 -13.36 5.80 3.22
CA ASP A 34 -14.70 5.49 2.74
C ASP A 34 -15.72 5.81 3.84
N GLY A 35 -16.62 6.76 3.59
CA GLY A 35 -17.61 7.22 4.57
C GLY A 35 -18.63 6.16 5.00
N SER A 36 -18.78 5.07 4.23
CA SER A 36 -19.72 3.99 4.55
C SER A 36 -19.11 2.91 5.45
N THR A 37 -17.85 2.57 5.22
CA THR A 37 -17.16 1.47 5.92
C THR A 37 -16.08 1.95 6.89
N ASN A 38 -15.73 3.24 6.85
CA ASN A 38 -14.56 3.84 7.50
C ASN A 38 -13.25 3.12 7.13
N THR A 39 -13.21 2.51 5.95
CA THR A 39 -12.03 1.80 5.44
C THR A 39 -11.15 2.77 4.66
N PRO A 40 -9.82 2.78 4.89
CA PRO A 40 -8.91 3.57 4.08
C PRO A 40 -8.85 3.14 2.62
N VAL A 41 -8.77 4.12 1.73
CA VAL A 41 -8.62 3.93 0.28
C VAL A 41 -7.40 4.72 -0.19
N VAL A 42 -6.46 4.05 -0.86
CA VAL A 42 -5.36 4.72 -1.57
C VAL A 42 -5.79 4.99 -3.00
N ILE A 43 -5.63 6.26 -3.42
CA ILE A 43 -5.92 6.69 -4.78
C ILE A 43 -4.60 6.78 -5.54
N LEU A 44 -4.44 5.92 -6.54
CA LEU A 44 -3.33 5.97 -7.48
C LEU A 44 -3.78 6.70 -8.73
N ARG A 45 -3.04 7.73 -9.17
CA ARG A 45 -3.34 8.47 -10.39
C ARG A 45 -2.29 8.19 -11.44
N GLU A 46 -2.74 7.96 -12.66
CA GLU A 46 -1.88 7.89 -13.83
C GLU A 46 -1.01 9.16 -13.96
N LEU A 47 0.27 8.98 -14.25
CA LEU A 47 1.20 10.11 -14.34
C LEU A 47 0.96 10.97 -15.58
N ALA A 48 0.64 10.33 -16.71
CA ALA A 48 0.42 10.97 -18.00
C ALA A 48 -1.06 11.29 -18.32
N GLY A 49 -1.96 11.11 -17.34
CA GLY A 49 -3.41 11.18 -17.55
C GLY A 49 -4.20 11.59 -16.30
N GLU A 50 -5.53 11.46 -16.40
CA GLU A 50 -6.49 11.81 -15.34
C GLU A 50 -7.12 10.57 -14.68
N ARG A 51 -6.82 9.37 -15.19
CA ARG A 51 -7.37 8.11 -14.70
C ARG A 51 -6.85 7.81 -13.31
N VAL A 52 -7.69 7.22 -12.48
CA VAL A 52 -7.30 6.83 -11.12
C VAL A 52 -7.72 5.41 -10.82
N LEU A 53 -6.94 4.73 -10.00
CA LEU A 53 -7.17 3.40 -9.47
C LEU A 53 -7.33 3.50 -7.94
N PRO A 54 -8.55 3.38 -7.41
CA PRO A 54 -8.77 3.27 -5.97
C PRO A 54 -8.48 1.85 -5.48
N ILE A 55 -7.75 1.71 -4.37
CA ILE A 55 -7.48 0.42 -3.72
C ILE A 55 -7.79 0.55 -2.23
N TRP A 56 -8.72 -0.28 -1.73
CA TRP A 56 -9.03 -0.36 -0.30
C TRP A 56 -7.91 -1.10 0.42
N ILE A 57 -7.46 -0.54 1.54
CA ILE A 57 -6.35 -1.06 2.33
C ILE A 57 -6.68 -1.02 3.82
N GLY A 58 -5.93 -1.78 4.61
CA GLY A 58 -6.10 -1.78 6.07
C GLY A 58 -5.59 -0.48 6.73
N PRO A 59 -6.06 -0.15 7.96
CA PRO A 59 -5.60 1.02 8.71
C PRO A 59 -4.08 1.06 8.95
N GLY A 60 -3.46 -0.08 9.28
CA GLY A 60 -2.02 -0.16 9.50
C GLY A 60 -1.21 0.12 8.22
N GLU A 61 -1.72 -0.34 7.08
CA GLU A 61 -1.14 -0.11 5.76
C GLU A 61 -1.28 1.35 5.33
N ALA A 62 -2.47 1.93 5.53
CA ALA A 62 -2.71 3.35 5.28
C ALA A 62 -1.77 4.22 6.11
N SER A 63 -1.55 3.88 7.38
CA SER A 63 -0.59 4.57 8.25
C SER A 63 0.84 4.48 7.72
N ALA A 64 1.27 3.30 7.24
CA ALA A 64 2.61 3.11 6.68
C ALA A 64 2.85 3.94 5.40
N ILE A 65 1.82 4.13 4.57
CA ILE A 65 1.85 5.01 3.39
C ILE A 65 1.80 6.49 3.81
N ALA A 66 0.88 6.85 4.71
CA ALA A 66 0.67 8.24 5.15
C ALA A 66 1.91 8.84 5.80
N THR A 67 2.58 8.08 6.66
CA THR A 67 3.82 8.51 7.33
C THR A 67 4.92 8.85 6.33
N GLU A 68 5.03 8.08 5.25
CA GLU A 68 6.01 8.33 4.19
C GLU A 68 5.63 9.54 3.34
N LEU A 69 4.37 9.66 2.94
CA LEU A 69 3.87 10.83 2.19
C LEU A 69 4.03 12.13 2.99
N ALA A 70 3.94 12.07 4.32
CA ALA A 70 4.16 13.18 5.22
C ALA A 70 5.65 13.46 5.51
N ALA A 71 6.58 12.67 4.93
CA ALA A 71 8.01 12.72 5.19
C ALA A 71 8.35 12.70 6.69
N MET A 72 7.62 11.88 7.47
CA MET A 72 7.79 11.80 8.91
C MET A 72 9.05 11.01 9.27
N GLU A 73 9.95 11.62 10.04
CA GLU A 73 11.16 10.97 10.52
C GLU A 73 10.94 10.28 11.88
N PHE A 74 11.40 9.04 11.99
CA PHE A 74 11.35 8.25 13.23
C PHE A 74 12.75 7.95 13.76
N ALA A 75 12.91 7.91 15.08
CA ALA A 75 14.20 7.61 15.72
C ALA A 75 14.71 6.18 15.44
N ARG A 76 13.80 5.28 15.04
CA ARG A 76 14.08 3.87 14.70
C ARG A 76 13.36 3.53 13.39
N PRO A 77 13.96 2.67 12.54
CA PRO A 77 13.33 2.25 11.30
C PRO A 77 12.04 1.47 11.58
N LEU A 78 11.00 1.77 10.82
CA LEU A 78 9.75 1.01 10.80
C LEU A 78 9.89 -0.24 9.91
N THR A 79 8.83 -1.03 9.80
CA THR A 79 8.83 -2.30 9.07
C THR A 79 9.27 -2.16 7.61
N HIS A 80 8.71 -1.19 6.89
CA HIS A 80 9.04 -0.98 5.47
C HIS A 80 10.43 -0.37 5.29
N ASP A 81 10.91 0.45 6.24
CA ASP A 81 12.29 0.95 6.25
C ASP A 81 13.29 -0.20 6.45
N LEU A 82 13.00 -1.08 7.42
CA LEU A 82 13.79 -2.28 7.68
C LEU A 82 13.85 -3.17 6.45
N LEU A 83 12.72 -3.38 5.75
CA LEU A 83 12.69 -4.19 4.53
C LEU A 83 13.53 -3.57 3.41
N CYS A 84 13.47 -2.26 3.22
CA CYS A 84 14.35 -1.55 2.28
C CYS A 84 15.83 -1.74 2.64
N ALA A 85 16.18 -1.64 3.93
CA ALA A 85 17.54 -1.84 4.41
C ALA A 85 18.02 -3.29 4.23
N VAL A 86 17.17 -4.27 4.50
CA VAL A 86 17.45 -5.70 4.28
C VAL A 86 17.67 -5.97 2.80
N MET A 87 16.80 -5.46 1.92
CA MET A 87 16.91 -5.61 0.47
C MET A 87 18.26 -5.06 -0.03
N LYS A 88 18.58 -3.81 0.34
CA LYS A 88 19.87 -3.18 0.02
C LYS A 88 21.06 -3.96 0.59
N GLY A 89 20.99 -4.39 1.85
CA GLY A 89 22.04 -5.15 2.52
C GLY A 89 22.32 -6.51 1.88
N LEU A 90 21.32 -7.13 1.24
CA LEU A 90 21.47 -8.37 0.48
C LEU A 90 21.89 -8.14 -0.99
N GLY A 91 22.14 -6.88 -1.38
CA GLY A 91 22.57 -6.48 -2.72
C GLY A 91 21.41 -6.33 -3.73
N GLY A 92 20.17 -6.27 -3.26
CA GLY A 92 18.99 -6.02 -4.09
C GLY A 92 18.67 -4.52 -4.18
N THR A 93 18.21 -4.09 -5.35
CA THR A 93 17.66 -2.75 -5.58
C THR A 93 16.26 -2.89 -6.14
N LEU A 94 15.26 -2.25 -5.53
CA LEU A 94 13.91 -2.22 -6.09
C LEU A 94 13.93 -1.37 -7.37
N GLU A 95 13.62 -1.99 -8.51
CA GLU A 95 13.54 -1.32 -9.80
C GLU A 95 12.18 -0.64 -9.96
N LYS A 96 11.11 -1.40 -9.69
CA LYS A 96 9.72 -0.94 -9.79
C LYS A 96 8.76 -1.86 -9.05
N VAL A 97 7.56 -1.35 -8.84
CA VAL A 97 6.40 -2.13 -8.41
C VAL A 97 5.39 -2.22 -9.56
N VAL A 98 4.74 -3.37 -9.72
CA VAL A 98 3.68 -3.56 -10.69
C VAL A 98 2.43 -4.06 -9.99
N ILE A 99 1.34 -3.28 -10.02
CA ILE A 99 0.01 -3.72 -9.62
C ILE A 99 -0.58 -4.47 -10.80
N SER A 100 -0.66 -5.80 -10.66
CA SER A 100 -0.76 -6.69 -11.82
C SER A 100 -2.19 -7.08 -12.16
N ARG A 101 -3.01 -7.40 -11.16
CA ARG A 101 -4.37 -7.89 -11.41
C ARG A 101 -5.28 -7.69 -10.21
N VAL A 102 -6.57 -7.85 -10.45
CA VAL A 102 -7.61 -7.95 -9.44
C VAL A 102 -8.38 -9.25 -9.66
N GLU A 103 -8.56 -10.04 -8.61
CA GLU A 103 -9.36 -11.27 -8.61
C GLU A 103 -10.27 -11.23 -7.39
N GLU A 104 -11.59 -11.36 -7.58
CA GLU A 104 -12.57 -11.34 -6.47
C GLU A 104 -12.40 -10.12 -5.53
N SER A 105 -12.15 -8.93 -6.10
CA SER A 105 -11.86 -7.68 -5.36
C SER A 105 -10.53 -7.66 -4.59
N THR A 106 -9.67 -8.65 -4.78
CA THR A 106 -8.32 -8.70 -4.22
C THR A 106 -7.31 -8.29 -5.26
N TYR A 107 -6.64 -7.16 -5.02
CA TYR A 107 -5.56 -6.68 -5.88
C TYR A 107 -4.24 -7.38 -5.53
N TYR A 108 -3.45 -7.65 -6.55
CA TYR A 108 -2.11 -8.25 -6.44
C TYR A 108 -1.06 -7.31 -7.01
N ALA A 109 0.14 -7.36 -6.45
CA ALA A 109 1.28 -6.60 -6.92
C ALA A 109 2.55 -7.44 -6.91
N GLU A 110 3.55 -6.99 -7.65
CA GLU A 110 4.87 -7.58 -7.71
C GLU A 110 5.94 -6.52 -7.42
N LEU A 111 6.91 -6.86 -6.58
CA LEU A 111 8.15 -6.10 -6.41
C LEU A 111 9.20 -6.66 -7.36
N LEU A 112 9.67 -5.82 -8.29
CA LEU A 112 10.68 -6.19 -9.25
C LEU A 112 12.03 -5.70 -8.74
N VAL A 113 12.82 -6.61 -8.19
CA VAL A 113 14.11 -6.31 -7.56
C VAL A 113 15.25 -6.77 -8.45
N HIS A 114 16.13 -5.84 -8.81
CA HIS A 114 17.37 -6.14 -9.51
C HIS A 114 18.45 -6.58 -8.53
N ARG A 115 19.08 -7.72 -8.79
CA ARG A 115 20.19 -8.26 -7.99
C ARG A 115 21.12 -9.08 -8.87
N ASN A 116 22.42 -8.78 -8.85
CA ASN A 116 23.46 -9.51 -9.59
C ASN A 116 23.20 -9.67 -11.10
N GLY A 117 22.55 -8.69 -11.74
CA GLY A 117 22.22 -8.76 -13.18
C GLY A 117 20.93 -9.52 -13.49
N GLU A 118 20.23 -10.01 -12.47
CA GLU A 118 18.96 -10.71 -12.59
C GLU A 118 17.81 -9.86 -12.02
N MET A 119 16.64 -9.99 -12.65
CA MET A 119 15.40 -9.42 -12.15
C MET A 119 14.63 -10.50 -11.39
N ILE A 120 14.41 -10.26 -10.09
CA ILE A 120 13.64 -11.13 -9.20
C ILE A 120 12.26 -10.49 -9.02
N SER A 121 11.21 -11.22 -9.36
CA SER A 121 9.83 -10.84 -9.04
C SER A 121 9.42 -11.46 -7.70
N MET A 122 8.76 -10.69 -6.85
CA MET A 122 8.19 -11.15 -5.59
C MET A 122 6.73 -10.73 -5.50
N ASP A 123 5.83 -11.71 -5.33
CA ASP A 123 4.41 -11.46 -5.07
C ASP A 123 4.23 -10.71 -3.75
N ALA A 124 3.36 -9.70 -3.77
CA ALA A 124 3.06 -8.87 -2.62
C ALA A 124 1.68 -8.22 -2.74
N ARG A 125 1.20 -7.72 -1.60
CA ARG A 125 0.01 -6.87 -1.59
C ARG A 125 0.36 -5.49 -2.17
N PRO A 126 -0.58 -4.82 -2.87
CA PRO A 126 -0.36 -3.46 -3.35
C PRO A 126 -0.01 -2.48 -2.24
N SER A 127 -0.66 -2.56 -1.09
CA SER A 127 -0.41 -1.66 0.05
C SER A 127 1.05 -1.70 0.52
N ASP A 128 1.60 -2.89 0.73
CA ASP A 128 3.00 -3.06 1.11
C ASP A 128 3.95 -2.60 0.00
N SER A 129 3.62 -2.94 -1.25
CA SER A 129 4.44 -2.60 -2.40
C SER A 129 4.53 -1.08 -2.60
N ILE A 130 3.41 -0.37 -2.46
CA ILE A 130 3.35 1.10 -2.52
C ILE A 130 4.19 1.70 -1.38
N ALA A 131 4.04 1.22 -0.14
CA ALA A 131 4.78 1.74 1.01
C ALA A 131 6.30 1.56 0.87
N ILE A 132 6.76 0.47 0.24
CA ILE A 132 8.17 0.20 -0.05
C ILE A 132 8.64 1.06 -1.22
N ALA A 133 7.86 1.19 -2.29
CA ALA A 133 8.22 1.97 -3.47
C ALA A 133 8.45 3.45 -3.11
N LEU A 134 7.57 4.04 -2.27
CA LEU A 134 7.75 5.40 -1.80
C LEU A 134 9.07 5.59 -1.03
N ARG A 135 9.41 4.68 -0.12
CA ARG A 135 10.67 4.71 0.67
C ARG A 135 11.92 4.44 -0.15
N ALA A 136 11.78 3.66 -1.21
CA ALA A 136 12.87 3.30 -2.11
C ALA A 136 13.05 4.30 -3.26
N ASP A 137 12.15 5.28 -3.39
CA ASP A 137 12.04 6.18 -4.55
C ASP A 137 11.95 5.40 -5.88
N ALA A 138 11.15 4.34 -5.88
CA ALA A 138 10.96 3.46 -7.03
C ALA A 138 9.62 3.74 -7.73
N SER A 139 9.61 3.63 -9.07
CA SER A 139 8.39 3.82 -9.87
C SER A 139 7.34 2.76 -9.58
N ILE A 140 6.08 3.19 -9.55
CA ILE A 140 4.91 2.34 -9.39
C ILE A 140 4.19 2.26 -10.73
N PHE A 141 3.87 1.05 -11.18
CA PHE A 141 3.11 0.80 -12.40
C PHE A 141 1.83 0.04 -12.07
N ALA A 142 0.80 0.23 -12.89
CA ALA A 142 -0.38 -0.62 -12.93
C ALA A 142 -0.58 -1.15 -14.35
N HIS A 143 -1.20 -2.32 -14.49
CA HIS A 143 -1.67 -2.75 -15.80
C HIS A 143 -2.82 -1.85 -16.28
N GLU A 144 -2.77 -1.47 -17.56
CA GLU A 144 -3.77 -0.63 -18.23
C GLU A 144 -5.21 -1.07 -17.94
N GLU A 145 -5.47 -2.38 -18.02
CA GLU A 145 -6.78 -3.00 -17.79
C GLU A 145 -7.36 -2.66 -16.40
N LEU A 146 -6.51 -2.46 -15.38
CA LEU A 146 -6.98 -2.08 -14.03
C LEU A 146 -7.48 -0.64 -13.98
N LEU A 147 -6.87 0.26 -14.76
CA LEU A 147 -7.32 1.64 -14.85
C LEU A 147 -8.64 1.74 -15.60
N GLU A 148 -8.83 0.94 -16.65
CA GLU A 148 -10.09 0.89 -17.42
C GLU A 148 -11.26 0.38 -16.55
N VAL A 149 -11.07 -0.73 -15.83
CA VAL A 149 -12.11 -1.28 -14.93
C VAL A 149 -12.51 -0.27 -13.85
N ALA A 150 -11.55 0.46 -13.28
CA ALA A 150 -11.82 1.47 -12.27
C ALA A 150 -12.60 2.68 -12.82
N GLU A 151 -12.41 3.04 -14.10
CA GLU A 151 -13.19 4.10 -14.74
C GLU A 151 -14.65 3.71 -14.97
N ASP A 152 -14.90 2.46 -15.37
CA ASP A 152 -16.26 1.95 -15.53
C ASP A 152 -17.01 1.97 -14.19
N GLU A 153 -16.34 1.59 -13.09
CA GLU A 153 -16.92 1.64 -11.74
C GLU A 153 -17.18 3.06 -11.24
N LYS A 154 -16.42 4.08 -11.68
CA LYS A 154 -16.67 5.50 -11.34
C LYS A 154 -18.00 6.04 -11.83
N SER A 155 -18.55 5.43 -12.87
CA SER A 155 -19.86 5.80 -13.42
C SER A 155 -21.01 5.42 -12.47
N ALA A 156 -20.75 4.54 -11.50
CA ALA A 156 -21.64 4.20 -10.41
C ALA A 156 -21.18 4.92 -9.13
N GLU A 157 -21.63 6.17 -8.95
CA GLU A 157 -21.49 7.02 -7.75
C GLU A 157 -20.49 6.53 -6.69
N PHE A 158 -19.21 6.92 -6.78
CA PHE A 158 -18.34 6.91 -5.60
C PHE A 158 -18.75 8.09 -4.71
N PRO A 159 -19.29 7.88 -3.49
CA PRO A 159 -19.49 8.95 -2.54
C PRO A 159 -18.12 9.29 -1.93
N LEU A 160 -17.31 9.97 -2.73
CA LEU A 160 -16.07 10.61 -2.33
C LEU A 160 -16.42 11.86 -1.50
N SER A 161 -17.10 11.65 -0.36
CA SER A 161 -17.31 12.64 0.70
C SER A 161 -16.37 12.29 1.86
N GLY A 162 -15.06 12.44 1.62
CA GLY A 162 -14.04 12.23 2.64
C GLY A 162 -13.15 13.46 2.70
N GLU A 163 -13.03 14.06 3.89
CA GLU A 163 -11.94 14.99 4.17
C GLU A 163 -10.63 14.24 3.93
N GLY A 164 -9.81 14.71 2.99
CA GLY A 164 -8.51 14.08 2.74
C GLY A 164 -7.72 14.01 4.03
N LEU A 165 -7.04 12.88 4.27
CA LEU A 165 -6.05 12.75 5.35
C LEU A 165 -4.83 13.61 5.00
N THR A 166 -5.01 14.93 5.04
CA THR A 166 -3.90 15.85 5.22
C THR A 166 -3.45 15.68 6.67
N PRO A 167 -2.15 15.69 6.98
CA PRO A 167 -1.68 15.93 8.34
C PRO A 167 -1.92 17.41 8.67
N SER A 168 -3.17 17.84 8.60
CA SER A 168 -3.63 19.04 9.27
C SER A 168 -3.70 18.64 10.74
N SER A 169 -2.85 19.27 11.53
CA SER A 169 -2.73 19.15 12.96
C SER A 169 -4.07 19.31 13.69
N ASN A 170 -4.86 18.24 13.80
CA ASN A 170 -5.83 18.07 14.88
C ASN A 170 -5.17 17.23 15.97
N VAL A 171 -4.11 17.79 16.57
CA VAL A 171 -3.74 17.39 17.92
C VAL A 171 -4.86 17.92 18.79
N MET A 172 -5.82 17.07 19.16
CA MET A 172 -6.82 17.44 20.18
C MET A 172 -6.06 17.93 21.39
N GLY A 173 -6.39 19.13 21.87
CA GLY A 173 -5.81 19.64 23.09
C GLY A 173 -6.08 18.65 24.24
N PRO A 174 -5.22 18.57 25.26
CA PRO A 174 -5.42 17.66 26.39
C PRO A 174 -6.80 17.82 27.04
N ASP A 175 -7.34 19.04 27.08
CA ASP A 175 -8.66 19.33 27.64
C ASP A 175 -9.80 18.82 26.74
N GLU A 176 -9.67 18.93 25.42
CA GLU A 176 -10.63 18.42 24.44
C GLU A 176 -10.62 16.89 24.40
N LEU A 177 -9.44 16.29 24.51
CA LEU A 177 -9.28 14.84 24.64
C LEU A 177 -9.90 14.33 25.94
N GLU A 178 -9.74 15.06 27.04
CA GLU A 178 -10.36 14.69 28.31
C GLU A 178 -11.89 14.74 28.23
N GLU A 179 -12.46 15.77 27.60
CA GLU A 179 -13.90 15.87 27.41
C GLU A 179 -14.44 14.78 26.47
N HIS A 180 -13.68 14.43 25.43
CA HIS A 180 -14.02 13.35 24.51
C HIS A 180 -14.02 11.99 25.21
N LEU A 181 -12.99 11.68 25.99
CA LEU A 181 -12.89 10.45 26.77
C LEU A 181 -13.99 10.33 27.83
N ARG A 182 -14.46 11.47 28.37
CA ARG A 182 -15.59 11.49 29.32
C ARG A 182 -16.94 11.17 28.68
N ARG A 183 -17.09 11.35 27.36
CA ARG A 183 -18.33 11.07 26.62
C ARG A 183 -18.42 9.66 26.06
N LEU A 184 -17.30 8.92 26.01
CA LEU A 184 -17.29 7.55 25.51
C LEU A 184 -17.94 6.58 26.51
N ASN A 185 -18.84 5.76 26.01
CA ASN A 185 -19.46 4.69 26.77
C ASN A 185 -18.61 3.42 26.69
N PRO A 186 -18.69 2.51 27.69
CA PRO A 186 -17.98 1.24 27.65
C PRO A 186 -18.28 0.38 26.42
N GLU A 187 -19.44 0.55 25.78
CA GLU A 187 -19.83 -0.18 24.58
C GLU A 187 -19.12 0.33 23.31
N ASP A 188 -18.63 1.58 23.31
CA ASP A 188 -17.90 2.18 22.19
C ASP A 188 -16.50 1.56 22.01
N PHE A 189 -15.98 0.88 23.04
CA PHE A 189 -14.68 0.20 23.01
C PHE A 189 -14.73 -1.18 22.34
N GLY A 190 -15.91 -1.60 21.84
CA GLY A 190 -16.11 -2.92 21.26
C GLY A 190 -16.11 -4.02 22.31
N ARG A 191 -16.81 -5.13 22.05
CA ARG A 191 -16.79 -6.29 22.94
C ARG A 191 -15.43 -6.97 22.83
N PHE A 192 -14.58 -6.77 23.83
CA PHE A 192 -13.38 -7.58 24.01
C PHE A 192 -13.82 -9.01 24.36
N ILE A 193 -13.66 -9.93 23.42
CA ILE A 193 -13.80 -11.37 23.67
C ILE A 193 -12.38 -11.89 23.90
N PRO A 194 -12.00 -12.21 25.15
CA PRO A 194 -10.66 -12.70 25.50
C PRO A 194 -10.35 -14.07 24.89
#